data_AF-A0A370GPQ0-F1
#
_entry.id   AF-A0A370GPQ0-F1
#
_cell.length_a   1.000
_cell.length_b   1.000
_cell.length_c   1.000
_cell.angle_alpha   90.00
_cell.angle_beta   90.00
_cell.angle_gamma   90.00
#
_symmetry.space_group_name_H-M   'P 1'
#
loop_
_entity.id
_entity.type
_entity.pdbx_description
1 polymer ?
#
loop_
_entity_poly.entity_id
_entity_poly.type
_entity_poly.pdbx_seq_one_letter_code
_entity_poly.pdbx_strand_id
1 'polypeptide(L)'
;MGKNLKTSDFRGANFRGAYLIAADLRDSDFRMAEMIGADMRDADVRGADFSNSLFLTQVQINAAKGDSKTKLPPGIKHPLHWS
;
A
#
# COMPACT_ATOMS: atom_id res chain seq x y z
N MET A 1 7.37 2.93 11.87
CA MET A 1 7.54 1.91 12.93
C MET A 1 6.25 1.13 13.00
N GLY A 2 6.33 -0.20 12.98
CA GLY A 2 5.23 -1.09 12.62
C GLY A 2 3.97 -0.90 13.46
N LYS A 3 2.93 -0.31 12.84
CA LYS A 3 1.58 -0.26 13.40
C LYS A 3 0.78 -1.42 12.83
N ASN A 4 -0.03 -2.06 13.67
CA ASN A 4 -1.02 -3.03 13.22
C ASN A 4 -2.28 -2.28 12.77
N LEU A 5 -2.50 -2.25 11.47
CA LEU A 5 -3.56 -1.51 10.78
C LEU A 5 -4.24 -2.39 9.73
N LYS A 6 -4.18 -3.72 9.90
CA LYS A 6 -4.84 -4.66 9.00
C LYS A 6 -6.35 -4.47 9.02
N THR A 7 -7.04 -4.87 7.95
CA THR A 7 -8.50 -4.84 7.81
C THR A 7 -9.14 -3.46 8.05
N SER A 8 -8.36 -2.38 7.89
CA SER A 8 -8.80 -1.01 8.17
C SER A 8 -9.33 -0.33 6.93
N ASP A 9 -10.34 0.53 7.10
CA ASP A 9 -10.87 1.39 6.03
C ASP A 9 -10.11 2.71 6.02
N PHE A 10 -9.32 2.92 4.97
CA PHE A 10 -8.56 4.15 4.73
C PHE A 10 -9.03 4.88 3.48
N ARG A 11 -10.28 4.65 3.05
CA ARG A 11 -10.79 5.31 1.84
C ARG A 11 -10.74 6.83 1.97
N GLY A 12 -10.13 7.49 0.98
CA GLY A 12 -9.99 8.94 0.97
C GLY A 12 -9.03 9.52 2.01
N ALA A 13 -8.28 8.67 2.74
CA ALA A 13 -7.33 9.14 3.74
C ALA A 13 -6.10 9.81 3.09
N ASN A 14 -5.48 10.75 3.81
CA ASN A 14 -4.26 11.41 3.38
C ASN A 14 -3.03 10.77 4.05
N PHE A 15 -2.19 10.10 3.26
CA PHE A 15 -0.90 9.52 3.69
C PHE A 15 0.30 10.27 3.12
N ARG A 16 0.14 11.54 2.73
CA ARG A 16 1.23 12.36 2.22
C ARG A 16 2.41 12.38 3.19
N GLY A 17 3.56 11.86 2.73
CA GLY A 17 4.79 11.79 3.54
C GLY A 17 4.71 10.87 4.76
N ALA A 18 3.68 10.01 4.87
CA ALA A 18 3.50 9.16 6.04
C ALA A 18 4.60 8.10 6.14
N TYR A 19 5.08 7.84 7.37
CA TYR A 19 6.01 6.75 7.66
C TYR A 19 5.25 5.45 8.00
N LEU A 20 5.00 4.61 6.99
CA LEU A 20 4.34 3.31 7.10
C LEU A 20 5.35 2.15 7.20
N ILE A 21 6.62 2.46 7.48
CA ILE A 21 7.71 1.49 7.55
C ILE A 21 7.35 0.35 8.50
N ALA A 22 7.40 -0.88 7.96
CA ALA A 22 7.07 -2.15 8.63
C ALA A 22 5.65 -2.23 9.21
N ALA A 23 4.69 -1.42 8.74
CA ALA A 23 3.30 -1.51 9.17
C ALA A 23 2.62 -2.78 8.61
N ASP A 24 1.71 -3.36 9.38
CA ASP A 24 0.81 -4.41 8.92
C ASP A 24 -0.47 -3.75 8.38
N LEU A 25 -0.62 -3.74 7.06
CA LEU A 25 -1.73 -3.11 6.32
C LEU A 25 -2.54 -4.16 5.53
N ARG A 26 -2.42 -5.43 5.91
CA ARG A 26 -3.06 -6.53 5.18
C ARG A 26 -4.57 -6.36 5.14
N ASP A 27 -5.16 -6.71 4.00
CA ASP A 27 -6.62 -6.68 3.77
C ASP A 27 -7.28 -5.31 4.03
N SER A 28 -6.50 -4.22 4.04
CA SER A 28 -7.01 -2.85 4.23
C SER A 28 -7.42 -2.20 2.91
N ASP A 29 -8.35 -1.24 2.99
CA ASP A 29 -8.90 -0.53 1.84
C ASP A 29 -8.29 0.87 1.70
N PHE A 30 -7.51 1.10 0.64
CA PHE A 30 -6.85 2.37 0.32
C PHE A 30 -7.44 3.05 -0.92
N ARG A 31 -8.64 2.67 -1.37
CA ARG A 31 -9.26 3.31 -2.53
C ARG A 31 -9.44 4.80 -2.26
N MET A 32 -9.08 5.65 -3.23
CA MET A 32 -9.09 7.12 -3.12
C MET A 32 -8.10 7.73 -2.11
N ALA A 33 -7.24 6.93 -1.44
CA ALA A 33 -6.25 7.46 -0.50
C ALA A 33 -5.11 8.19 -1.24
N GLU A 34 -4.61 9.29 -0.68
CA GLU A 34 -3.47 10.05 -1.22
C GLU A 34 -2.15 9.50 -0.68
N MET A 35 -1.34 8.88 -1.55
CA MET A 35 -0.14 8.12 -1.17
C MET A 35 1.17 8.87 -1.45
N ILE A 36 1.11 10.14 -1.89
CA ILE A 36 2.30 10.86 -2.36
C ILE A 36 3.40 10.93 -1.29
N GLY A 37 4.55 10.32 -1.58
CA GLY A 37 5.71 10.32 -0.68
C GLY A 37 5.55 9.46 0.58
N ALA A 38 4.51 8.63 0.70
CA ALA A 38 4.40 7.66 1.79
C ALA A 38 5.57 6.66 1.71
N ASP A 39 6.24 6.44 2.83
CA ASP A 39 7.34 5.48 2.96
C ASP A 39 6.78 4.12 3.40
N MET A 40 6.74 3.18 2.47
CA MET A 40 6.17 1.84 2.65
C MET A 40 7.22 0.74 2.74
N ARG A 41 8.49 1.09 3.03
CA ARG A 41 9.56 0.09 3.19
C ARG A 41 9.15 -0.98 4.21
N ASP A 42 9.23 -2.24 3.80
CA ASP A 42 8.86 -3.41 4.59
C ASP A 42 7.39 -3.47 5.07
N ALA A 43 6.52 -2.56 4.62
CA ALA A 43 5.09 -2.62 4.94
C ALA A 43 4.45 -3.86 4.33
N ASP A 44 3.59 -4.53 5.08
CA ASP A 44 2.85 -5.70 4.61
C ASP A 44 1.50 -5.29 4.06
N VAL A 45 1.36 -5.35 2.75
CA VAL A 45 0.19 -4.90 1.98
C VAL A 45 -0.54 -6.07 1.30
N ARG A 46 -0.28 -7.31 1.72
CA ARG A 46 -0.95 -8.50 1.17
C ARG A 46 -2.47 -8.39 1.29
N GLY A 47 -3.19 -8.64 0.20
CA GLY A 47 -4.65 -8.51 0.13
C GLY A 47 -5.21 -7.07 0.21
N ALA A 48 -4.38 -6.03 0.38
CA ALA A 48 -4.86 -4.66 0.43
C ALA A 48 -5.36 -4.17 -0.93
N ASP A 49 -6.34 -3.25 -0.93
CA ASP A 49 -6.94 -2.69 -2.14
C ASP A 49 -6.47 -1.25 -2.40
N PHE A 50 -5.53 -1.09 -3.33
CA PHE A 50 -5.03 0.20 -3.81
C PHE A 50 -5.61 0.60 -5.17
N SER A 51 -6.60 -0.12 -5.72
CA SER A 51 -7.01 -0.03 -7.14
C SER A 51 -7.25 1.40 -7.65
N ASN A 52 -7.69 2.31 -6.79
CA ASN A 52 -7.93 3.72 -7.12
C ASN A 52 -7.22 4.68 -6.14
N SER A 53 -6.10 4.29 -5.56
CA SER A 53 -5.27 5.18 -4.75
C SER A 53 -4.62 6.26 -5.63
N LEU A 54 -4.45 7.46 -5.06
CA LEU A 54 -3.92 8.63 -5.75
C LEU A 54 -2.42 8.74 -5.50
N PHE A 55 -1.67 9.00 -6.57
CA PHE A 55 -0.21 9.22 -6.54
C PHE A 55 0.62 8.07 -5.96
N LEU A 56 0.08 6.85 -5.95
CA LEU A 56 0.85 5.65 -5.65
C LEU A 56 1.84 5.38 -6.79
N THR A 57 3.10 5.09 -6.44
CA THR A 57 4.17 4.86 -7.41
C THR A 57 4.71 3.43 -7.36
N GLN A 58 5.33 3.00 -8.46
CA GLN A 58 5.96 1.67 -8.54
C GLN A 58 7.06 1.50 -7.47
N VAL A 59 7.81 2.56 -7.14
CA VAL A 59 8.89 2.50 -6.14
C VAL A 59 8.33 2.21 -4.75
N GLN A 60 7.21 2.83 -4.38
CA GLN A 60 6.56 2.58 -3.09
C GLN A 60 6.11 1.13 -2.98
N ILE A 61 5.51 0.59 -4.04
CA ILE A 61 5.07 -0.82 -4.10
C ILE A 61 6.25 -1.81 -4.13
N ASN A 62 7.32 -1.51 -4.86
CA ASN A 62 8.52 -2.35 -4.90
C ASN A 62 9.20 -2.50 -3.53
N ALA A 63 9.02 -1.52 -2.64
CA ALA A 63 9.60 -1.52 -1.29
C ALA A 63 8.73 -2.25 -0.25
N ALA A 64 7.49 -2.59 -0.61
CA ALA A 64 6.52 -3.25 0.26
C ALA A 64 6.46 -4.77 0.00
N LYS A 65 5.87 -5.50 0.94
CA LYS A 65 5.57 -6.92 0.84
C LYS A 65 4.12 -7.08 0.43
N GLY A 66 3.87 -7.63 -0.76
CA GLY A 66 2.53 -7.90 -1.26
C GLY A 66 2.42 -9.29 -1.86
N ASP A 67 1.26 -9.58 -2.42
CA ASP A 67 0.96 -10.85 -3.07
C ASP A 67 0.07 -10.65 -4.31
N SER A 68 -0.25 -11.75 -4.99
CA SER A 68 -1.19 -11.76 -6.12
C SER A 68 -2.59 -11.23 -5.79
N LYS A 69 -2.97 -11.10 -4.51
CA LYS A 69 -4.27 -10.58 -4.07
C LYS A 69 -4.25 -9.08 -3.81
N THR A 70 -3.08 -8.49 -3.56
CA THR A 70 -2.94 -7.04 -3.46
C THR A 70 -3.39 -6.41 -4.77
N LYS A 71 -4.37 -5.50 -4.71
CA LYS A 71 -4.89 -4.85 -5.91
C LYS A 71 -4.20 -3.51 -6.12
N LEU A 72 -3.69 -3.25 -7.31
CA LEU A 72 -2.96 -2.04 -7.64
C LEU A 72 -3.69 -1.18 -8.69
N PRO A 73 -3.42 0.13 -8.74
CA PRO A 73 -3.91 0.99 -9.81
C PRO A 73 -3.42 0.56 -11.20
N PRO A 74 -4.15 0.91 -12.26
CA PRO A 74 -3.68 0.77 -13.63
C PRO A 74 -2.29 1.41 -13.81
N GLY A 75 -1.39 0.69 -14.47
CA GLY A 75 -0.02 1.16 -14.75
C GLY A 75 1.01 0.81 -13.67
N ILE A 76 0.60 0.39 -12.48
CA ILE A 76 1.49 -0.19 -11.47
C ILE A 76 1.50 -1.71 -11.63
N LYS A 77 2.70 -2.29 -11.71
CA LYS A 77 2.89 -3.73 -11.87
C LYS A 77 3.14 -4.37 -10.51
N HIS A 78 2.67 -5.60 -10.34
CA HIS A 78 3.06 -6.43 -9.21
C HIS A 78 4.57 -6.68 -9.29
N PRO A 79 5.34 -6.38 -8.22
CA PRO A 79 6.76 -6.74 -8.17
C PRO A 79 6.97 -8.23 -8.37
N LEU A 80 8.02 -8.60 -9.12
CA LEU A 80 8.32 -10.00 -9.45
C LEU A 80 8.64 -10.88 -8.23
N HIS A 81 9.00 -10.25 -7.11
CA HIS A 81 9.33 -10.94 -5.86
C HIS A 81 8.12 -11.12 -4.93
N TRP A 82 6.92 -10.66 -5.34
CA TRP A 82 5.69 -10.95 -4.63
C TRP A 82 5.20 -12.37 -4.94
N SER A 83 4.63 -13.03 -3.95
CA SER A 83 4.12 -14.41 -4.02
C SER A 83 2.66 -14.50 -4.47
#